data_AF-A0A954VVM6-F1
#
_entry.id   AF-A0A954VVM6-F1
#
_cell.length_a   1.000
_cell.length_b   1.000
_cell.length_c   1.000
_cell.angle_alpha   90.00
_cell.angle_beta   90.00
_cell.angle_gamma   90.00
#
_symmetry.space_group_name_H-M   'P 1'
#
loop_
_entity.id
_entity.type
_entity.pdbx_description
1 polymer ?
#
loop_
_entity_poly.entity_id
_entity_poly.type
_entity_poly.pdbx_seq_one_letter_code
_entity_poly.pdbx_strand_id
1 'polypeptide(L)'
;MAVAQLGTVLPLGDSITATKSADWYTYRYELWKDLIDSDVDFEYVGSVQDGSQGFPSYQGQSFYPHFVSHEGHHGWTTAQIRSALPGWLTNYDSDVVLLHLGTNDALRNVSLSTTMQNLEQIINLLQNDQPNTTIFIAQVLPTNRGADVNQRIQNINSAIATQAPSWSTATAAVMVVDQYTGFDPVTQTYDSLHPNRSGQEHLASRWHDAVYQWLEETGRIGQPPVEPPPPVEVPLSERDEVLIRDNQTVTSVQWDGSNTSVRSMGAFEVSGSWSQFVYGDVNGDGKQDVVARNADGEWFVGNASQSQLVRWGRWSTAVDWEHLQLADLNGDGKDDLLGRVVQSGQWWAGLAGNDGLQNMLWGRWSTAVDWVDVLVGDVNGDGLDDVTGRVQQSGDWWTAVSSLVGFTNEKRGHWSNRVVWQDVRLADVDGNGAFDLVGRTEQGHEWWVGLSDSLQFTNQKWGRWDDDDWGAPVVIDFDQDGNQDLVAVKRDAKEAYVLLANPAESVFQTLELGRWATGSSLTSIAVGDVNGDQKHDIVTTDLLNGTIDVLLADGNAWQAVSWPVSISLVGTIQLYVGDFL
;
A
#
# COMPACT_ATOMS: atom_id res chain seq x y z
N MET A 1 -24.11 1.88 -17.88
CA MET A 1 -25.56 1.97 -17.66
C MET A 1 -25.74 2.18 -16.16
N ALA A 2 -26.77 1.68 -15.44
CA ALA A 2 -26.71 1.71 -13.97
C ALA A 2 -25.69 0.66 -13.51
N VAL A 3 -24.74 1.03 -12.63
CA VAL A 3 -23.71 0.12 -12.11
C VAL A 3 -24.34 -0.77 -11.03
N ALA A 4 -24.16 -2.08 -11.11
CA ALA A 4 -24.62 -3.03 -10.09
C ALA A 4 -23.56 -3.22 -9.01
N GLN A 5 -23.93 -3.20 -7.74
CA GLN A 5 -23.01 -3.30 -6.60
C GLN A 5 -23.00 -4.72 -6.03
N LEU A 6 -21.91 -5.44 -6.26
CA LEU A 6 -21.70 -6.82 -5.78
C LEU A 6 -21.07 -6.81 -4.38
N GLY A 7 -20.13 -5.88 -4.12
CA GLY A 7 -19.38 -5.77 -2.88
C GLY A 7 -18.11 -6.62 -2.86
N THR A 8 -17.71 -7.06 -1.67
CA THR A 8 -16.56 -7.94 -1.46
C THR A 8 -16.86 -9.39 -1.86
N VAL A 9 -15.99 -9.99 -2.66
CA VAL A 9 -16.13 -11.35 -3.16
C VAL A 9 -14.96 -12.19 -2.64
N LEU A 10 -15.25 -13.31 -1.98
CA LEU A 10 -14.27 -14.30 -1.53
C LEU A 10 -14.26 -15.52 -2.47
N PRO A 11 -13.27 -15.67 -3.36
CA PRO A 11 -13.07 -16.91 -4.10
C PRO A 11 -12.46 -17.98 -3.19
N LEU A 12 -13.26 -18.94 -2.75
CA LEU A 12 -12.86 -19.97 -1.78
C LEU A 12 -12.79 -21.34 -2.46
N GLY A 13 -11.60 -21.95 -2.51
CA GLY A 13 -11.45 -23.20 -3.25
C GLY A 13 -10.10 -23.89 -3.13
N ASP A 14 -9.86 -24.79 -4.07
CA ASP A 14 -8.61 -25.54 -4.20
C ASP A 14 -7.74 -25.00 -5.36
N SER A 15 -6.95 -25.88 -5.99
CA SER A 15 -6.11 -25.54 -7.14
C SER A 15 -6.89 -25.08 -8.38
N ILE A 16 -8.20 -25.29 -8.45
CA ILE A 16 -9.03 -24.76 -9.55
C ILE A 16 -9.29 -23.25 -9.34
N THR A 17 -9.26 -22.77 -8.09
CA THR A 17 -9.41 -21.35 -7.76
C THR A 17 -8.09 -20.58 -7.83
N ALA A 18 -6.99 -21.21 -7.43
CA ALA A 18 -5.65 -20.63 -7.48
C ALA A 18 -4.99 -20.69 -8.87
N THR A 19 -4.08 -19.77 -9.19
CA THR A 19 -3.23 -19.89 -10.40
C THR A 19 -1.90 -20.59 -10.11
N LYS A 20 -1.29 -21.19 -11.14
CA LYS A 20 0.04 -21.84 -11.02
C LYS A 20 1.10 -21.28 -11.99
N SER A 21 0.74 -20.46 -12.99
CA SER A 21 1.70 -19.89 -13.94
C SER A 21 1.10 -18.86 -14.90
N ALA A 22 1.95 -18.01 -15.48
CA ALA A 22 1.63 -16.97 -16.46
C ALA A 22 0.98 -17.49 -17.75
N ASP A 23 1.16 -18.77 -18.07
CA ASP A 23 0.60 -19.40 -19.27
C ASP A 23 -0.90 -19.75 -19.13
N TRP A 24 -1.43 -19.82 -17.91
CA TRP A 24 -2.79 -20.32 -17.64
C TRP A 24 -3.52 -19.39 -16.67
N TYR A 25 -4.41 -18.57 -17.22
CA TYR A 25 -5.27 -17.65 -16.47
C TYR A 25 -6.10 -18.41 -15.42
N THR A 26 -6.56 -17.70 -14.39
CA THR A 26 -7.56 -18.18 -13.43
C THR A 26 -8.96 -17.76 -13.89
N TYR A 27 -10.01 -18.52 -13.56
CA TYR A 27 -11.38 -18.10 -13.85
C TYR A 27 -11.69 -16.74 -13.22
N ARG A 28 -10.98 -16.35 -12.15
CA ARG A 28 -11.15 -15.05 -11.49
C ARG A 28 -10.84 -13.89 -12.44
N TYR A 29 -9.84 -14.04 -13.31
CA TYR A 29 -9.47 -13.06 -14.33
C TYR A 29 -10.54 -12.98 -15.43
N GLU A 30 -11.04 -14.13 -15.89
CA GLU A 30 -12.10 -14.16 -16.90
C GLU A 30 -13.43 -13.61 -16.34
N LEU A 31 -13.78 -13.99 -15.10
CA LEU A 31 -14.97 -13.50 -14.39
C LEU A 31 -14.90 -12.00 -14.13
N TRP A 32 -13.73 -11.48 -13.79
CA TRP A 32 -13.51 -10.04 -13.63
C TRP A 32 -13.83 -9.27 -14.92
N LYS A 33 -13.42 -9.79 -16.08
CA LYS A 33 -13.79 -9.19 -17.37
C LYS A 33 -15.29 -9.26 -17.62
N ASP A 34 -15.92 -10.40 -17.37
CA ASP A 34 -17.37 -10.59 -17.58
C ASP A 34 -18.20 -9.65 -16.69
N LEU A 35 -17.76 -9.42 -15.45
CA LEU A 35 -18.39 -8.48 -14.50
C LEU A 35 -18.18 -7.02 -14.91
N ILE A 36 -16.99 -6.64 -15.39
CA ILE A 36 -16.74 -5.32 -16.00
C ILE A 36 -17.66 -5.10 -17.21
N ASP A 37 -17.75 -6.08 -18.11
CA ASP A 37 -18.61 -6.00 -19.30
C ASP A 37 -20.09 -5.82 -18.95
N SER A 38 -20.46 -6.17 -17.72
CA SER A 38 -21.82 -6.09 -17.18
C SER A 38 -22.03 -4.91 -16.23
N ASP A 39 -21.10 -3.94 -16.19
CA ASP A 39 -21.14 -2.78 -15.30
C ASP A 39 -21.34 -3.20 -13.81
N VAL A 40 -20.68 -4.27 -13.35
CA VAL A 40 -20.74 -4.74 -11.96
C VAL A 40 -19.48 -4.30 -11.20
N ASP A 41 -19.69 -3.60 -10.09
CA ASP A 41 -18.65 -3.12 -9.18
C ASP A 41 -18.44 -4.11 -8.02
N PHE A 42 -17.19 -4.47 -7.75
CA PHE A 42 -16.80 -5.50 -6.80
C PHE A 42 -15.30 -5.47 -6.49
N GLU A 43 -14.90 -6.15 -5.42
CA GLU A 43 -13.50 -6.40 -5.09
C GLU A 43 -13.29 -7.86 -4.65
N TYR A 44 -12.08 -8.41 -4.84
CA TYR A 44 -11.76 -9.74 -4.32
C TYR A 44 -11.04 -9.65 -2.97
N VAL A 45 -11.42 -10.50 -2.02
CA VAL A 45 -10.78 -10.63 -0.70
C VAL A 45 -10.22 -12.05 -0.51
N GLY A 46 -9.18 -12.18 0.32
CA GLY A 46 -8.50 -13.44 0.58
C GLY A 46 -7.06 -13.25 1.06
N SER A 47 -6.53 -14.19 1.86
CA SER A 47 -5.14 -14.14 2.34
C SER A 47 -4.09 -14.62 1.33
N VAL A 48 -4.52 -15.23 0.22
CA VAL A 48 -3.63 -15.66 -0.86
C VAL A 48 -3.74 -14.67 -2.01
N GLN A 49 -2.61 -14.21 -2.52
CA GLN A 49 -2.55 -13.35 -3.71
C GLN A 49 -1.78 -14.06 -4.83
N ASP A 50 -2.34 -14.06 -6.04
CA ASP A 50 -1.59 -14.44 -7.23
C ASP A 50 -0.62 -13.31 -7.60
N GLY A 51 0.66 -13.62 -7.89
CA GLY A 51 1.60 -12.63 -8.41
C GLY A 51 1.24 -12.08 -9.80
N SER A 52 2.07 -11.19 -10.34
CA SER A 52 1.75 -10.41 -11.55
C SER A 52 1.40 -11.24 -12.79
N GLN A 53 1.96 -12.45 -12.95
CA GLN A 53 1.69 -13.50 -13.97
C GLN A 53 1.46 -13.00 -15.42
N GLY A 54 1.75 -11.75 -15.76
CA GLY A 54 1.44 -11.11 -17.04
C GLY A 54 -0.05 -10.98 -17.38
N PHE A 55 -0.96 -10.79 -16.42
CA PHE A 55 -2.39 -10.58 -16.72
C PHE A 55 -2.60 -9.31 -17.57
N PRO A 56 -3.16 -9.41 -18.80
CA PRO A 56 -3.41 -8.23 -19.62
C PRO A 56 -4.41 -7.27 -18.96
N SER A 57 -4.24 -5.98 -19.18
CA SER A 57 -5.30 -5.01 -18.87
C SER A 57 -6.53 -5.27 -19.73
N TYR A 58 -7.72 -5.04 -19.19
CA TYR A 58 -8.99 -5.16 -19.90
C TYR A 58 -9.81 -3.88 -19.71
N GLN A 59 -10.31 -3.30 -20.83
CA GLN A 59 -11.01 -2.02 -20.85
C GLN A 59 -10.32 -0.87 -20.09
N GLY A 60 -8.98 -0.84 -20.07
CA GLY A 60 -8.20 0.18 -19.35
C GLY A 60 -8.03 -0.07 -17.85
N GLN A 61 -8.55 -1.19 -17.33
CA GLN A 61 -8.36 -1.63 -15.95
C GLN A 61 -7.33 -2.77 -15.88
N SER A 62 -6.67 -2.92 -14.74
CA SER A 62 -5.68 -3.99 -14.50
C SER A 62 -6.21 -5.00 -13.49
N PHE A 63 -6.00 -6.29 -13.76
CA PHE A 63 -6.35 -7.35 -12.82
C PHE A 63 -5.34 -7.48 -11.67
N TYR A 64 -4.05 -7.29 -11.95
CA TYR A 64 -3.00 -7.20 -10.92
C TYR A 64 -2.62 -5.73 -10.71
N PRO A 65 -2.39 -5.28 -9.46
CA PRO A 65 -2.48 -6.03 -8.20
C PRO A 65 -3.91 -6.15 -7.62
N HIS A 66 -4.90 -5.50 -8.21
CA HIS A 66 -6.17 -5.18 -7.52
C HIS A 66 -7.16 -6.35 -7.33
N PHE A 67 -7.11 -7.40 -8.15
CA PHE A 67 -8.11 -8.48 -8.20
C PHE A 67 -7.49 -9.87 -8.01
N VAL A 68 -6.33 -9.94 -7.36
CA VAL A 68 -5.56 -11.19 -7.24
C VAL A 68 -5.78 -11.94 -5.94
N SER A 69 -6.45 -11.34 -4.95
CA SER A 69 -6.76 -11.96 -3.65
C SER A 69 -7.77 -13.11 -3.78
N HIS A 70 -7.55 -14.18 -3.01
CA HIS A 70 -8.42 -15.35 -2.94
C HIS A 70 -8.07 -16.29 -1.77
N GLU A 71 -8.87 -17.34 -1.57
CA GLU A 71 -8.61 -18.46 -0.67
C GLU A 71 -8.56 -19.78 -1.45
N GLY A 72 -7.71 -19.83 -2.46
CA GLY A 72 -7.49 -20.99 -3.31
C GLY A 72 -6.25 -21.76 -2.89
N HIS A 73 -6.40 -23.01 -2.45
CA HIS A 73 -5.30 -23.78 -1.87
C HIS A 73 -5.01 -25.07 -2.63
N HIS A 74 -3.85 -25.13 -3.29
CA HIS A 74 -3.52 -26.25 -4.17
C HIS A 74 -3.53 -27.60 -3.45
N GLY A 75 -4.38 -28.52 -3.95
CA GLY A 75 -4.47 -29.87 -3.41
C GLY A 75 -5.19 -29.99 -2.07
N TRP A 76 -5.86 -28.95 -1.58
CA TRP A 76 -6.59 -29.02 -0.32
C TRP A 76 -7.96 -29.69 -0.49
N THR A 77 -8.38 -30.46 0.52
CA THR A 77 -9.73 -31.04 0.61
C THR A 77 -10.67 -30.11 1.38
N THR A 78 -11.97 -30.40 1.32
CA THR A 78 -12.99 -29.74 2.14
C THR A 78 -12.64 -29.72 3.64
N ALA A 79 -12.01 -30.79 4.15
CA ALA A 79 -11.61 -30.87 5.55
C ALA A 79 -10.51 -29.86 5.93
N GLN A 80 -9.57 -29.59 5.02
CA GLN A 80 -8.45 -28.69 5.27
C GLN A 80 -8.92 -27.24 5.23
N ILE A 81 -9.72 -26.86 4.23
CA ILE A 81 -10.34 -25.53 4.16
C ILE A 81 -11.19 -25.27 5.40
N ARG A 82 -12.07 -26.21 5.77
CA ARG A 82 -12.88 -26.09 6.99
C ARG A 82 -12.07 -25.82 8.25
N SER A 83 -10.88 -26.41 8.35
CA SER A 83 -10.02 -26.25 9.52
C SER A 83 -9.29 -24.91 9.57
N ALA A 84 -8.97 -24.32 8.42
CA ALA A 84 -8.20 -23.08 8.34
C ALA A 84 -9.10 -21.84 8.31
N LEU A 85 -10.30 -21.95 7.73
CA LEU A 85 -11.23 -20.85 7.51
C LEU A 85 -11.45 -19.92 8.72
N PRO A 86 -11.64 -20.41 9.97
CA PRO A 86 -11.85 -19.51 11.10
C PRO A 86 -10.68 -18.54 11.36
N GLY A 87 -9.46 -18.89 10.95
CA GLY A 87 -8.30 -18.00 11.08
C GLY A 87 -8.16 -17.00 9.94
N TRP A 88 -8.79 -17.24 8.79
CA TRP A 88 -8.81 -16.29 7.67
C TRP A 88 -9.90 -15.23 7.86
N LEU A 89 -11.05 -15.65 8.38
CA LEU A 89 -12.18 -14.78 8.68
C LEU A 89 -11.88 -13.72 9.76
N THR A 90 -10.72 -13.77 10.43
CA THR A 90 -10.30 -12.68 11.33
C THR A 90 -9.75 -11.46 10.59
N ASN A 91 -9.44 -11.58 9.30
CA ASN A 91 -8.67 -10.58 8.57
C ASN A 91 -9.52 -9.78 7.56
N TYR A 92 -10.67 -10.29 7.13
CA TYR A 92 -11.53 -9.62 6.17
C TYR A 92 -12.96 -10.20 6.19
N ASP A 93 -13.92 -9.38 5.77
CA ASP A 93 -15.29 -9.78 5.54
C ASP A 93 -15.61 -10.00 4.05
N SER A 94 -16.69 -10.74 3.75
CA SER A 94 -17.15 -10.98 2.38
C SER A 94 -18.68 -10.89 2.23
N ASP A 95 -19.15 -10.07 1.29
CA ASP A 95 -20.56 -9.98 0.89
C ASP A 95 -20.99 -11.20 0.08
N VAL A 96 -20.06 -11.75 -0.71
CA VAL A 96 -20.28 -12.89 -1.59
C VAL A 96 -19.14 -13.90 -1.48
N VAL A 97 -19.48 -15.19 -1.42
CA VAL A 97 -18.49 -16.28 -1.46
C VAL A 97 -18.69 -17.12 -2.72
N LEU A 98 -17.62 -17.32 -3.50
CA LEU A 98 -17.58 -18.26 -4.62
C LEU A 98 -16.88 -19.55 -4.16
N LEU A 99 -17.67 -20.52 -3.70
CA LEU A 99 -17.18 -21.76 -3.10
C LEU A 99 -17.04 -22.88 -4.14
N HIS A 100 -15.81 -23.30 -4.45
CA HIS A 100 -15.53 -24.43 -5.35
C HIS A 100 -14.59 -25.47 -4.73
N LEU A 101 -15.16 -26.51 -4.10
CA LEU A 101 -14.41 -27.59 -3.44
C LEU A 101 -15.03 -28.97 -3.67
N GLY A 102 -14.20 -30.01 -3.51
CA GLY A 102 -14.61 -31.42 -3.59
C GLY A 102 -13.85 -32.24 -4.64
N THR A 103 -13.07 -31.58 -5.51
CA THR A 103 -12.20 -32.24 -6.49
C THR A 103 -11.19 -33.15 -5.81
N ASN A 104 -10.45 -32.62 -4.82
CA ASN A 104 -9.44 -33.38 -4.09
C ASN A 104 -10.06 -34.48 -3.22
N ASP A 105 -11.25 -34.26 -2.67
CA ASP A 105 -12.02 -35.26 -1.95
C ASP A 105 -12.34 -36.47 -2.85
N ALA A 106 -12.84 -36.21 -4.07
CA ALA A 106 -13.11 -37.23 -5.06
C ALA A 106 -11.84 -37.96 -5.52
N LEU A 107 -10.74 -37.25 -5.75
CA LEU A 107 -9.46 -37.86 -6.12
C LEU A 107 -8.88 -38.75 -5.01
N ARG A 108 -9.05 -38.34 -3.75
CA ARG A 108 -8.55 -39.06 -2.56
C ARG A 108 -9.53 -40.07 -1.98
N ASN A 109 -10.66 -40.29 -2.65
CA ASN A 109 -11.70 -41.22 -2.22
C ASN A 109 -12.23 -40.94 -0.80
N VAL A 110 -12.36 -39.66 -0.45
CA VAL A 110 -13.07 -39.22 0.75
C VAL A 110 -14.54 -39.59 0.61
N SER A 111 -15.18 -40.04 1.69
CA SER A 111 -16.57 -40.47 1.64
C SER A 111 -17.51 -39.31 1.33
N LEU A 112 -18.55 -39.55 0.52
CA LEU A 112 -19.57 -38.53 0.20
C LEU A 112 -20.13 -37.86 1.46
N SER A 113 -20.43 -38.64 2.50
CA SER A 113 -20.94 -38.12 3.77
C SER A 113 -19.95 -37.16 4.44
N THR A 114 -18.65 -37.47 4.42
CA THR A 114 -17.62 -36.60 5.01
C THR A 114 -17.46 -35.31 4.21
N THR A 115 -17.41 -35.41 2.88
CA THR A 115 -17.31 -34.23 2.00
C THR A 115 -18.51 -33.30 2.20
N MET A 116 -19.74 -33.83 2.21
CA MET A 116 -20.95 -33.03 2.42
C MET A 116 -21.02 -32.42 3.83
N GLN A 117 -20.63 -33.16 4.87
CA GLN A 117 -20.54 -32.61 6.23
C GLN A 117 -19.53 -31.47 6.33
N ASN A 118 -18.38 -31.58 5.65
CA ASN A 118 -17.40 -30.51 5.65
C ASN A 118 -17.91 -29.27 4.91
N LEU A 119 -18.57 -29.43 3.76
CA LEU A 119 -19.17 -28.32 3.01
C LEU A 119 -20.24 -27.60 3.83
N GLU A 120 -21.14 -28.35 4.48
CA GLU A 120 -22.15 -27.79 5.39
C GLU A 120 -21.49 -27.02 6.54
N GLN A 121 -20.43 -27.56 7.14
CA GLN A 121 -19.71 -26.87 8.22
C GLN A 121 -18.95 -25.63 7.74
N ILE A 122 -18.39 -25.62 6.53
CA ILE A 122 -17.78 -24.41 5.93
C ILE A 122 -18.83 -23.32 5.80
N ILE A 123 -20.00 -23.64 5.25
CA ILE A 123 -21.12 -22.69 5.10
C ILE A 123 -21.61 -22.18 6.45
N ASN A 124 -21.72 -23.06 7.45
CA ASN A 124 -22.07 -22.65 8.82
C ASN A 124 -21.03 -21.71 9.43
N LEU A 125 -19.73 -21.91 9.17
CA LEU A 125 -18.68 -21.01 9.66
C LEU A 125 -18.84 -19.62 9.02
N LEU A 126 -19.00 -19.56 7.69
CA LEU A 126 -19.22 -18.31 6.96
C LEU A 126 -20.48 -17.57 7.46
N GLN A 127 -21.60 -18.26 7.59
CA GLN A 127 -22.87 -17.64 8.01
C GLN A 127 -22.89 -17.21 9.49
N ASN A 128 -22.12 -17.86 10.35
CA ASN A 128 -22.03 -17.47 11.76
C ASN A 128 -21.16 -16.22 11.96
N ASP A 129 -20.12 -16.08 11.14
CA ASP A 129 -19.21 -14.95 11.16
C ASP A 129 -19.81 -13.75 10.42
N GLN A 130 -20.34 -14.00 9.22
CA GLN A 130 -20.90 -13.01 8.29
C GLN A 130 -22.37 -13.33 7.96
N PRO A 131 -23.34 -12.91 8.80
CA PRO A 131 -24.73 -13.37 8.72
C PRO A 131 -25.51 -12.90 7.48
N ASN A 132 -24.93 -12.00 6.67
CA ASN A 132 -25.54 -11.48 5.44
C ASN A 132 -24.81 -11.95 4.16
N THR A 133 -23.76 -12.78 4.28
CA THR A 133 -22.98 -13.21 3.12
C THR A 133 -23.79 -14.13 2.19
N THR A 134 -23.76 -13.86 0.89
CA THR A 134 -24.39 -14.73 -0.12
C THR A 134 -23.38 -15.74 -0.64
N ILE A 135 -23.70 -17.02 -0.55
CA ILE A 135 -22.76 -18.10 -0.88
C ILE A 135 -23.21 -18.78 -2.16
N PHE A 136 -22.42 -18.65 -3.22
CA PHE A 136 -22.56 -19.45 -4.41
C PHE A 136 -21.65 -20.69 -4.30
N ILE A 137 -22.25 -21.87 -4.28
CA ILE A 137 -21.54 -23.16 -4.21
C ILE A 137 -21.55 -23.85 -5.56
N ALA A 138 -20.36 -24.08 -6.11
CA ALA A 138 -20.21 -24.77 -7.38
C ALA A 138 -20.39 -26.28 -7.27
N GLN A 139 -21.04 -26.87 -8.28
CA GLN A 139 -20.82 -28.28 -8.59
C GLN A 139 -19.38 -28.49 -9.08
N VAL A 140 -18.75 -29.60 -8.71
CA VAL A 140 -17.37 -29.92 -9.05
C VAL A 140 -17.25 -30.30 -10.53
N LEU A 141 -16.23 -29.80 -11.24
CA LEU A 141 -15.95 -30.13 -12.64
C LEU A 141 -15.71 -31.63 -12.89
N PRO A 142 -16.09 -32.18 -14.06
CA PRO A 142 -15.63 -33.51 -14.48
C PRO A 142 -14.11 -33.51 -14.73
N THR A 143 -13.49 -34.69 -14.71
CA THR A 143 -12.03 -34.84 -14.92
C THR A 143 -11.71 -35.91 -15.96
N ASN A 144 -10.50 -35.89 -16.52
CA ASN A 144 -9.99 -36.97 -17.36
C ASN A 144 -9.00 -37.87 -16.57
N ARG A 145 -9.30 -38.10 -15.28
CA ARG A 145 -8.49 -38.90 -14.33
C ARG A 145 -9.06 -40.29 -14.02
N GLY A 146 -10.24 -40.63 -14.54
CA GLY A 146 -10.85 -41.96 -14.34
C GLY A 146 -12.36 -41.91 -14.19
N ALA A 147 -13.04 -42.99 -14.62
CA ALA A 147 -14.50 -43.09 -14.52
C ALA A 147 -14.99 -43.19 -13.07
N ASP A 148 -14.20 -43.81 -12.19
CA ASP A 148 -14.50 -43.93 -10.76
C ASP A 148 -14.45 -42.57 -10.05
N VAL A 149 -13.47 -41.72 -10.41
CA VAL A 149 -13.37 -40.33 -9.91
C VAL A 149 -14.60 -39.53 -10.34
N ASN A 150 -14.98 -39.61 -11.62
CA ASN A 150 -16.16 -38.92 -12.14
C ASN A 150 -17.46 -39.42 -11.51
N GLN A 151 -17.57 -40.72 -11.19
CA GLN A 151 -18.72 -41.24 -10.45
C GLN A 151 -18.82 -40.62 -9.05
N ARG A 152 -17.69 -40.43 -8.36
CA ARG A 152 -17.67 -39.73 -7.06
C ARG A 152 -18.04 -38.25 -7.20
N ILE A 153 -17.52 -37.57 -8.22
CA ILE A 153 -17.87 -36.18 -8.55
C ILE A 153 -19.38 -36.05 -8.82
N GLN A 154 -19.97 -36.92 -9.63
CA GLN A 154 -21.41 -36.90 -9.90
C GLN A 154 -22.25 -37.12 -8.64
N ASN A 155 -21.80 -38.00 -7.73
CA ASN A 155 -22.45 -38.20 -6.45
C ASN A 155 -22.37 -36.95 -5.56
N ILE A 156 -21.22 -36.28 -5.52
CA ILE A 156 -21.03 -34.99 -4.81
C ILE A 156 -21.95 -33.93 -5.42
N ASN A 157 -21.95 -33.76 -6.75
CA ASN A 157 -22.74 -32.75 -7.45
C ASN A 157 -24.25 -32.96 -7.27
N SER A 158 -24.70 -34.22 -7.25
CA SER A 158 -26.09 -34.57 -6.96
C SER A 158 -26.46 -34.22 -5.52
N ALA A 159 -25.55 -34.42 -4.57
CA ALA A 159 -25.75 -34.06 -3.17
C ALA A 159 -25.72 -32.54 -2.96
N ILE A 160 -24.80 -31.79 -3.59
CA ILE A 160 -24.76 -30.32 -3.56
C ILE A 160 -26.07 -29.75 -4.09
N ALA A 161 -26.52 -30.19 -5.27
CA ALA A 161 -27.75 -29.70 -5.89
C ALA A 161 -29.01 -29.93 -5.03
N THR A 162 -29.02 -31.00 -4.23
CA THR A 162 -30.20 -31.37 -3.42
C THR A 162 -30.15 -30.82 -1.99
N GLN A 163 -28.96 -30.71 -1.39
CA GLN A 163 -28.80 -30.36 0.03
C GLN A 163 -28.44 -28.89 0.22
N ALA A 164 -27.57 -28.33 -0.62
CA ALA A 164 -26.99 -27.01 -0.36
C ALA A 164 -28.02 -25.87 -0.28
N PRO A 165 -29.08 -25.82 -1.12
CA PRO A 165 -30.10 -24.78 -0.98
C PRO A 165 -30.78 -24.76 0.40
N SER A 166 -30.87 -25.93 1.06
CA SER A 166 -31.49 -26.05 2.40
C SER A 166 -30.62 -25.49 3.54
N TRP A 167 -29.37 -25.13 3.26
CA TRP A 167 -28.46 -24.48 4.21
C TRP A 167 -28.58 -22.95 4.20
N SER A 168 -29.48 -22.38 3.40
CA SER A 168 -29.77 -20.94 3.44
C SER A 168 -30.38 -20.53 4.78
N THR A 169 -30.03 -19.34 5.26
CA THR A 169 -30.71 -18.69 6.39
C THR A 169 -31.70 -17.64 5.90
N ALA A 170 -32.32 -16.89 6.81
CA ALA A 170 -33.21 -15.79 6.44
C ALA A 170 -32.46 -14.61 5.77
N THR A 171 -31.15 -14.52 5.97
CA THR A 171 -30.32 -13.37 5.57
C THR A 171 -29.11 -13.74 4.71
N ALA A 172 -28.70 -15.01 4.70
CA ALA A 172 -27.59 -15.54 3.90
C ALA A 172 -28.09 -16.66 2.97
N ALA A 173 -28.19 -16.36 1.67
CA ALA A 173 -28.63 -17.33 0.68
C ALA A 173 -27.50 -18.28 0.26
N VAL A 174 -27.82 -19.56 0.03
CA VAL A 174 -26.90 -20.56 -0.54
C VAL A 174 -27.42 -21.00 -1.90
N MET A 175 -26.69 -20.65 -2.96
CA MET A 175 -27.11 -20.85 -4.35
C MET A 175 -26.17 -21.82 -5.08
N VAL A 176 -26.72 -22.80 -5.77
CA VAL A 176 -25.92 -23.80 -6.49
C VAL A 176 -25.58 -23.30 -7.89
N VAL A 177 -24.31 -23.37 -8.27
CA VAL A 177 -23.81 -23.02 -9.60
C VAL A 177 -23.37 -24.29 -10.34
N ASP A 178 -24.01 -24.58 -11.47
CA ASP A 178 -23.66 -25.75 -12.31
C ASP A 178 -22.43 -25.45 -13.17
N GLN A 179 -21.25 -25.80 -12.64
CA GLN A 179 -20.00 -25.77 -13.39
C GLN A 179 -19.75 -27.05 -14.20
N TYR A 180 -20.51 -28.13 -13.95
CA TYR A 180 -20.27 -29.45 -14.51
C TYR A 180 -20.82 -29.58 -15.93
N THR A 181 -22.04 -29.10 -16.17
CA THR A 181 -22.73 -29.28 -17.45
C THR A 181 -22.07 -28.48 -18.56
N GLY A 182 -21.62 -29.20 -19.58
CA GLY A 182 -20.97 -28.63 -20.77
C GLY A 182 -19.45 -28.57 -20.69
N PHE A 183 -18.84 -28.85 -19.53
CA PHE A 183 -17.38 -28.90 -19.40
C PHE A 183 -16.82 -30.21 -19.97
N ASP A 184 -15.93 -30.12 -20.96
CA ASP A 184 -15.22 -31.25 -21.54
C ASP A 184 -13.80 -31.37 -20.94
N PRO A 185 -13.54 -32.33 -20.04
CA PRO A 185 -12.25 -32.44 -19.38
C PRO A 185 -11.12 -32.90 -20.33
N VAL A 186 -11.42 -33.35 -21.54
CA VAL A 186 -10.40 -33.71 -22.53
C VAL A 186 -9.84 -32.47 -23.21
N THR A 187 -10.69 -31.50 -23.53
CA THR A 187 -10.31 -30.31 -24.33
C THR A 187 -10.15 -29.05 -23.49
N GLN A 188 -10.79 -28.96 -22.33
CA GLN A 188 -10.78 -27.80 -21.45
C GLN A 188 -9.87 -27.95 -20.22
N THR A 189 -9.01 -28.98 -20.17
CA THR A 189 -7.96 -29.10 -19.14
C THR A 189 -6.57 -29.19 -19.76
N TYR A 190 -5.54 -28.73 -19.04
CA TYR A 190 -4.15 -28.83 -19.51
C TYR A 190 -3.41 -30.06 -18.97
N ASP A 191 -3.85 -30.63 -17.84
CA ASP A 191 -3.22 -31.80 -17.23
C ASP A 191 -4.20 -32.93 -16.93
N SER A 192 -5.38 -32.95 -17.58
CA SER A 192 -6.50 -33.87 -17.31
C SER A 192 -7.31 -33.56 -16.04
N LEU A 193 -7.00 -32.48 -15.33
CA LEU A 193 -7.71 -32.07 -14.11
C LEU A 193 -7.98 -30.56 -14.08
N HIS A 194 -6.95 -29.75 -14.28
CA HIS A 194 -7.01 -28.31 -14.10
C HIS A 194 -7.44 -27.60 -15.39
N PRO A 195 -8.36 -26.63 -15.31
CA PRO A 195 -8.84 -25.91 -16.48
C PRO A 195 -7.71 -25.21 -17.24
N ASN A 196 -7.70 -25.35 -18.57
CA ASN A 196 -6.92 -24.46 -19.45
C ASN A 196 -7.74 -23.19 -19.75
N ARG A 197 -7.27 -22.29 -20.62
CA ARG A 197 -7.97 -21.04 -20.93
C ARG A 197 -9.47 -21.21 -21.23
N SER A 198 -9.85 -22.10 -22.14
CA SER A 198 -11.27 -22.31 -22.48
C SER A 198 -12.06 -22.98 -21.37
N GLY A 199 -11.39 -23.73 -20.48
CA GLY A 199 -12.00 -24.20 -19.24
C GLY A 199 -12.24 -23.06 -18.24
N GLN A 200 -11.29 -22.14 -18.08
CA GLN A 200 -11.43 -20.99 -17.18
C GLN A 200 -12.53 -20.03 -17.64
N GLU A 201 -12.63 -19.77 -18.94
CA GLU A 201 -13.74 -19.02 -19.56
C GLU A 201 -15.10 -19.68 -19.29
N HIS A 202 -15.18 -21.02 -19.35
CA HIS A 202 -16.41 -21.75 -18.97
C HIS A 202 -16.77 -21.53 -17.51
N LEU A 203 -15.80 -21.60 -16.59
CA LEU A 203 -16.08 -21.37 -15.16
C LEU A 203 -16.56 -19.94 -14.91
N ALA A 204 -15.89 -18.96 -15.50
CA ALA A 204 -16.21 -17.55 -15.39
C ALA A 204 -17.64 -17.26 -15.86
N SER A 205 -18.02 -17.71 -17.06
CA SER A 205 -19.37 -17.50 -17.60
C SER A 205 -20.45 -18.08 -16.69
N ARG A 206 -20.23 -19.25 -16.07
CA ARG A 206 -21.21 -19.84 -15.14
C ARG A 206 -21.32 -19.09 -13.82
N TRP A 207 -20.20 -18.60 -13.29
CA TRP A 207 -20.21 -17.75 -12.10
C TRP A 207 -20.92 -16.43 -12.39
N HIS A 208 -20.57 -15.80 -13.51
CA HIS A 208 -21.18 -14.56 -13.98
C HIS A 208 -22.70 -14.69 -14.13
N ASP A 209 -23.18 -15.69 -14.87
CA ASP A 209 -24.63 -15.91 -15.08
C ASP A 209 -25.38 -16.00 -13.73
N ALA A 210 -24.82 -16.74 -12.76
CA ALA A 210 -25.44 -16.94 -11.46
C ALA A 210 -25.42 -15.67 -10.60
N VAL A 211 -24.30 -14.96 -10.56
CA VAL A 211 -24.13 -13.70 -9.82
C VAL A 211 -25.03 -12.63 -10.40
N TYR A 212 -25.02 -12.47 -11.73
CA TYR A 212 -25.81 -11.46 -12.41
C TYR A 212 -27.31 -11.71 -12.25
N GLN A 213 -27.76 -12.97 -12.38
CA GLN A 213 -29.15 -13.33 -12.11
C GLN A 213 -29.56 -12.98 -10.66
N TRP A 214 -28.70 -13.27 -9.67
CA TRP A 214 -28.98 -12.90 -8.28
C TRP A 214 -29.05 -11.39 -8.08
N LEU A 215 -28.17 -10.62 -8.72
CA LEU A 215 -28.23 -9.16 -8.69
C LEU A 215 -29.55 -8.64 -9.28
N GLU A 216 -30.07 -9.24 -10.35
CA GLU A 216 -31.36 -8.88 -10.94
C GLU A 216 -32.52 -9.20 -9.98
N GLU A 217 -32.53 -10.41 -9.43
CA GLU A 217 -33.59 -10.89 -8.54
C GLU A 217 -33.66 -10.13 -7.21
N THR A 218 -32.51 -9.65 -6.73
CA THR A 218 -32.42 -8.85 -5.50
C THR A 218 -32.61 -7.35 -5.74
N GLY A 219 -32.87 -6.93 -6.99
CA GLY A 219 -33.07 -5.52 -7.34
C GLY A 219 -31.81 -4.67 -7.22
N ARG A 220 -30.64 -5.31 -7.25
CA ARG A 220 -29.31 -4.67 -7.29
C ARG A 220 -28.91 -4.23 -8.71
N ILE A 221 -29.71 -4.59 -9.73
CA ILE A 221 -29.62 -4.09 -11.10
C ILE A 221 -30.80 -3.17 -11.42
N GLY A 222 -30.53 -2.00 -12.01
CA GLY A 222 -31.56 -1.20 -12.71
C GLY A 222 -32.41 -0.23 -11.87
N GLN A 223 -32.00 0.13 -10.66
CA GLN A 223 -32.46 1.38 -10.06
C GLN A 223 -31.78 2.55 -10.82
N PRO A 224 -32.49 3.65 -11.17
CA PRO A 224 -31.80 4.87 -11.59
C PRO A 224 -30.78 5.21 -10.50
N PRO A 225 -29.65 5.85 -10.81
CA PRO A 225 -28.76 6.31 -9.76
C PRO A 225 -29.63 7.08 -8.77
N VAL A 226 -29.72 6.58 -7.53
CA VAL A 226 -29.67 7.54 -6.44
C VAL A 226 -28.40 8.28 -6.79
N GLU A 227 -28.55 9.56 -7.19
CA GLU A 227 -27.41 10.47 -7.24
C GLU A 227 -26.55 10.04 -6.05
N PRO A 228 -25.28 9.62 -6.26
CA PRO A 228 -24.48 9.09 -5.15
C PRO A 228 -24.76 10.03 -3.99
N PRO A 229 -25.08 9.53 -2.77
CA PRO A 229 -25.12 10.47 -1.64
C PRO A 229 -23.86 11.31 -1.84
N PRO A 230 -24.00 12.64 -2.05
CA PRO A 230 -22.94 13.47 -2.61
C PRO A 230 -21.67 13.03 -1.91
N PRO A 231 -20.67 12.54 -2.67
CA PRO A 231 -19.70 11.52 -2.25
C PRO A 231 -19.48 11.73 -0.78
N VAL A 232 -19.97 10.83 0.11
CA VAL A 232 -20.12 11.11 1.57
C VAL A 232 -18.98 12.01 1.92
N GLU A 233 -19.27 13.31 2.08
CA GLU A 233 -18.23 14.32 1.90
C GLU A 233 -17.16 13.92 2.87
N VAL A 234 -16.05 13.33 2.36
CA VAL A 234 -15.16 12.57 3.24
C VAL A 234 -14.81 13.57 4.32
N PRO A 235 -15.14 13.29 5.60
CA PRO A 235 -15.07 14.30 6.62
C PRO A 235 -13.73 15.01 6.49
N LEU A 236 -13.71 16.33 6.61
CA LEU A 236 -12.45 17.08 6.55
C LEU A 236 -11.43 16.58 7.60
N SER A 237 -11.83 15.77 8.57
CA SER A 237 -10.92 15.11 9.51
C SER A 237 -10.24 13.85 8.96
N GLU A 238 -10.64 13.35 7.80
CA GLU A 238 -10.10 12.14 7.15
C GLU A 238 -9.26 12.50 5.91
N ARG A 239 -9.03 13.78 5.63
CA ARG A 239 -8.26 14.25 4.46
C ARG A 239 -6.95 14.84 4.93
N ASP A 240 -5.84 14.38 4.36
CA ASP A 240 -4.53 14.95 4.63
C ASP A 240 -4.45 16.42 4.20
N GLU A 241 -3.71 17.21 4.97
CA GLU A 241 -3.37 18.57 4.58
C GLU A 241 -2.12 18.62 3.73
N VAL A 242 -2.10 19.56 2.79
CA VAL A 242 -0.90 19.93 2.05
C VAL A 242 -0.24 21.13 2.74
N LEU A 243 0.96 20.93 3.27
CA LEU A 243 1.82 22.03 3.71
C LEU A 243 2.68 22.52 2.55
N ILE A 244 2.64 23.83 2.35
CA ILE A 244 3.36 24.54 1.30
C ILE A 244 4.31 25.50 1.98
N ARG A 245 5.60 25.20 1.90
CA ARG A 245 6.65 26.02 2.46
C ARG A 245 7.38 26.78 1.37
N ASP A 246 7.49 28.08 1.54
CA ASP A 246 8.46 28.90 0.82
C ASP A 246 9.46 29.55 1.80
N ASN A 247 10.22 30.54 1.32
CA ASN A 247 11.20 31.22 2.15
C ASN A 247 10.59 32.19 3.19
N GLN A 248 9.26 32.39 3.21
CA GLN A 248 8.56 33.41 4.01
C GLN A 248 7.36 32.90 4.80
N THR A 249 6.77 31.77 4.41
CA THR A 249 5.57 31.21 5.05
C THR A 249 5.59 29.67 5.00
N VAL A 250 4.91 29.07 5.98
CA VAL A 250 4.38 27.70 5.87
C VAL A 250 2.87 27.82 5.84
N THR A 251 2.27 27.55 4.68
CA THR A 251 0.82 27.60 4.48
C THR A 251 0.26 26.19 4.50
N SER A 252 -0.79 25.96 5.29
CA SER A 252 -1.54 24.70 5.27
C SER A 252 -2.82 24.90 4.46
N VAL A 253 -3.05 23.98 3.51
CA VAL A 253 -4.30 23.92 2.73
C VAL A 253 -4.86 22.51 2.76
N GLN A 254 -6.18 22.42 2.67
CA GLN A 254 -6.90 21.16 2.63
C GLN A 254 -7.89 21.16 1.46
N TRP A 255 -8.11 20.00 0.86
CA TRP A 255 -9.10 19.86 -0.20
C TRP A 255 -10.51 20.14 0.31
N ASP A 256 -11.21 21.08 -0.33
CA ASP A 256 -12.58 21.47 0.05
C ASP A 256 -13.66 20.69 -0.70
N GLY A 257 -13.28 19.67 -1.48
CA GLY A 257 -14.18 18.90 -2.34
C GLY A 257 -14.43 19.53 -3.72
N SER A 258 -13.85 20.70 -4.00
CA SER A 258 -13.96 21.38 -5.30
C SER A 258 -12.68 21.29 -6.14
N ASN A 259 -12.83 21.45 -7.45
CA ASN A 259 -11.69 21.58 -8.38
C ASN A 259 -11.29 23.05 -8.60
N THR A 260 -11.78 23.98 -7.78
CA THR A 260 -11.65 25.43 -8.02
C THR A 260 -11.23 26.23 -6.80
N SER A 261 -11.19 25.62 -5.62
CA SER A 261 -10.74 26.25 -4.39
C SER A 261 -10.15 25.21 -3.43
N VAL A 262 -9.48 25.70 -2.40
CA VAL A 262 -8.97 24.92 -1.27
C VAL A 262 -9.32 25.65 0.01
N ARG A 263 -9.45 24.91 1.11
CA ARG A 263 -9.60 25.50 2.43
C ARG A 263 -8.23 25.91 2.95
N SER A 264 -8.04 27.20 3.25
CA SER A 264 -6.85 27.65 3.99
C SER A 264 -7.04 27.28 5.46
N MET A 265 -6.13 26.45 5.98
CA MET A 265 -6.13 26.01 7.38
C MET A 265 -5.35 26.97 8.28
N GLY A 266 -4.44 27.74 7.68
CA GLY A 266 -3.66 28.75 8.36
C GLY A 266 -2.35 28.99 7.62
N ALA A 267 -1.64 30.02 8.05
CA ALA A 267 -0.27 30.24 7.65
C ALA A 267 0.56 30.58 8.88
N PHE A 268 1.69 29.91 9.02
CA PHE A 268 2.74 30.32 9.94
C PHE A 268 3.61 31.33 9.21
N GLU A 269 3.43 32.61 9.55
CA GLU A 269 4.29 33.68 9.09
C GLU A 269 5.69 33.48 9.67
N VAL A 270 6.67 33.10 8.85
CA VAL A 270 8.08 33.05 9.28
C VAL A 270 8.71 34.45 9.27
N SER A 271 8.03 35.42 9.88
CA SER A 271 8.57 36.78 10.06
C SER A 271 9.67 36.77 11.14
N GLY A 272 10.91 36.60 10.68
CA GLY A 272 12.10 36.37 11.49
C GLY A 272 13.01 35.35 10.78
N SER A 273 14.30 35.28 11.12
CA SER A 273 15.22 34.32 10.50
C SER A 273 15.01 32.91 11.09
N TRP A 274 13.95 32.23 10.66
CA TRP A 274 13.79 30.79 10.90
C TRP A 274 14.84 30.03 10.10
N SER A 275 15.54 29.13 10.76
CA SER A 275 16.66 28.40 10.14
C SER A 275 16.27 26.99 9.70
N GLN A 276 15.21 26.42 10.28
CA GLN A 276 14.87 25.01 10.03
C GLN A 276 13.41 24.66 10.32
N PHE A 277 12.90 23.69 9.56
CA PHE A 277 11.61 23.01 9.72
C PHE A 277 11.82 21.50 9.62
N VAL A 278 11.18 20.76 10.51
CA VAL A 278 11.03 19.30 10.50
C VAL A 278 9.58 18.97 10.91
N TYR A 279 9.09 17.81 10.48
CA TYR A 279 7.69 17.39 10.67
C TYR A 279 7.69 15.97 11.22
N GLY A 280 6.81 15.69 12.18
CA GLY A 280 6.76 14.45 12.96
C GLY A 280 5.76 14.56 14.11
N ASP A 281 5.27 13.45 14.67
CA ASP A 281 4.36 13.46 15.83
C ASP A 281 5.16 13.67 17.13
N VAL A 282 5.55 14.91 17.38
CA VAL A 282 6.39 15.27 18.52
C VAL A 282 5.58 15.35 19.82
N ASN A 283 4.26 15.52 19.73
CA ASN A 283 3.40 15.67 20.90
C ASN A 283 2.72 14.36 21.34
N GLY A 284 2.67 13.34 20.47
CA GLY A 284 2.11 12.02 20.71
C GLY A 284 0.60 11.94 20.56
N ASP A 285 -0.01 12.80 19.72
CA ASP A 285 -1.45 12.80 19.44
C ASP A 285 -1.83 11.96 18.21
N GLY A 286 -0.84 11.30 17.59
CA GLY A 286 -0.98 10.50 16.38
C GLY A 286 -0.93 11.33 15.10
N LYS A 287 -0.67 12.65 15.19
CA LYS A 287 -0.69 13.57 14.06
C LYS A 287 0.65 14.24 13.89
N GLN A 288 0.94 14.63 12.66
CA GLN A 288 2.16 15.32 12.31
C GLN A 288 2.15 16.74 12.92
N ASP A 289 3.23 17.11 13.60
CA ASP A 289 3.48 18.46 14.10
C ASP A 289 4.43 19.22 13.18
N VAL A 290 4.31 20.55 13.18
CA VAL A 290 5.33 21.45 12.60
C VAL A 290 6.32 21.82 13.69
N VAL A 291 7.59 21.44 13.50
CA VAL A 291 8.68 21.80 14.41
C VAL A 291 9.66 22.74 13.73
N ALA A 292 9.79 23.94 14.29
CA ALA A 292 10.55 25.02 13.70
C ALA A 292 11.62 25.56 14.65
N ARG A 293 12.77 25.94 14.09
CA ARG A 293 13.87 26.56 14.83
C ARG A 293 14.14 27.97 14.35
N ASN A 294 14.23 28.93 15.29
CA ASN A 294 14.65 30.30 14.97
C ASN A 294 16.18 30.48 15.06
N ALA A 295 16.70 31.59 14.52
CA ALA A 295 18.13 31.92 14.55
C ALA A 295 18.69 32.13 15.96
N ASP A 296 17.85 32.37 16.97
CA ASP A 296 18.28 32.42 18.38
C ASP A 296 18.44 31.01 19.00
N GLY A 297 18.14 29.98 18.22
CA GLY A 297 18.26 28.57 18.55
C GLY A 297 17.07 28.00 19.30
N GLU A 298 15.96 28.73 19.38
CA GLU A 298 14.74 28.32 20.07
C GLU A 298 13.90 27.40 19.17
N TRP A 299 13.35 26.36 19.78
CA TRP A 299 12.50 25.37 19.14
C TRP A 299 11.04 25.65 19.47
N PHE A 300 10.22 25.58 18.44
CA PHE A 300 8.78 25.77 18.50
C PHE A 300 8.09 24.57 17.86
N VAL A 301 6.99 24.15 18.46
CA VAL A 301 6.16 23.03 18.01
C VAL A 301 4.73 23.53 17.92
N GLY A 302 4.01 23.10 16.90
CA GLY A 302 2.56 23.23 16.83
C GLY A 302 2.02 22.50 15.62
N ASN A 303 0.77 22.05 15.71
CA ASN A 303 0.08 21.40 14.61
C ASN A 303 -0.68 22.43 13.73
N ALA A 304 -1.26 22.00 12.61
CA ALA A 304 -1.99 22.89 11.71
C ALA A 304 -3.24 23.50 12.37
N SER A 305 -3.77 22.89 13.44
CA SER A 305 -4.91 23.41 14.22
C SER A 305 -4.52 24.54 15.18
N GLN A 306 -3.26 24.59 15.61
CA GLN A 306 -2.74 25.61 16.51
C GLN A 306 -2.39 26.85 15.69
N SER A 307 -3.25 27.88 15.77
CA SER A 307 -3.02 29.19 15.12
C SER A 307 -1.68 29.90 15.44
N GLN A 308 -0.84 29.34 16.33
CA GLN A 308 0.49 29.81 16.74
C GLN A 308 1.37 28.63 17.17
N LEU A 309 2.67 28.68 16.85
CA LEU A 309 3.65 27.71 17.38
C LEU A 309 4.00 28.02 18.84
N VAL A 310 4.17 26.99 19.67
CA VAL A 310 4.53 27.10 21.09
C VAL A 310 6.01 26.80 21.28
N ARG A 311 6.70 27.61 22.09
CA ARG A 311 8.12 27.43 22.38
C ARG A 311 8.36 26.24 23.32
N TRP A 312 9.08 25.23 22.86
CA TRP A 312 9.35 23.99 23.60
C TRP A 312 10.76 23.88 24.16
N GLY A 313 11.71 24.65 23.62
CA GLY A 313 13.09 24.58 24.09
C GLY A 313 14.04 25.50 23.38
N ARG A 314 15.33 25.33 23.66
CA ARG A 314 16.41 26.06 23.00
C ARG A 314 17.68 25.23 22.97
N TRP A 315 18.33 25.17 21.80
CA TRP A 315 19.68 24.66 21.63
C TRP A 315 20.65 25.80 21.33
N SER A 316 21.87 25.69 21.87
CA SER A 316 22.90 26.75 21.80
C SER A 316 23.20 27.16 20.36
N THR A 317 23.33 28.45 20.10
CA THR A 317 23.79 29.00 18.81
C THR A 317 25.31 29.18 18.76
N ALA A 318 26.03 28.84 19.84
CA ALA A 318 27.49 28.93 19.90
C ALA A 318 28.21 27.76 19.20
N VAL A 319 27.44 26.83 18.63
CA VAL A 319 27.94 25.65 17.91
C VAL A 319 27.16 25.52 16.60
N ASP A 320 27.76 24.81 15.64
CA ASP A 320 27.15 24.59 14.34
C ASP A 320 26.40 23.26 14.43
N TRP A 321 25.11 23.30 14.11
CA TRP A 321 24.24 22.13 14.13
C TRP A 321 24.04 21.61 12.71
N GLU A 322 24.07 20.29 12.55
CA GLU A 322 23.73 19.58 11.32
C GLU A 322 22.88 18.35 11.63
N HIS A 323 22.25 17.81 10.60
CA HIS A 323 21.45 16.57 10.66
C HIS A 323 20.36 16.65 11.73
N LEU A 324 19.69 17.80 11.74
CA LEU A 324 18.57 18.07 12.62
C LEU A 324 17.34 17.34 12.07
N GLN A 325 16.86 16.32 12.78
CA GLN A 325 15.82 15.37 12.34
C GLN A 325 14.88 15.03 13.52
N LEU A 326 13.78 14.33 13.23
CA LEU A 326 12.80 13.83 14.18
C LEU A 326 12.77 12.30 14.12
N ALA A 327 12.51 11.65 15.27
CA ALA A 327 12.60 10.21 15.42
C ALA A 327 12.07 9.73 16.78
N ASP A 328 11.36 8.60 16.86
CA ASP A 328 11.05 7.97 18.15
C ASP A 328 12.28 7.20 18.66
N LEU A 329 13.17 7.92 19.32
CA LEU A 329 14.44 7.36 19.76
C LEU A 329 14.29 6.49 21.01
N ASN A 330 13.22 6.69 21.79
CA ASN A 330 13.08 6.12 23.13
C ASN A 330 11.88 5.16 23.28
N GLY A 331 11.05 5.01 22.25
CA GLY A 331 9.97 4.06 22.14
C GLY A 331 8.73 4.46 22.94
N ASP A 332 8.55 5.77 23.19
CA ASP A 332 7.36 6.29 23.88
C ASP A 332 6.24 6.70 22.92
N GLY A 333 6.45 6.49 21.61
CA GLY A 333 5.50 6.81 20.55
C GLY A 333 5.48 8.29 20.19
N LYS A 334 6.50 9.06 20.59
CA LYS A 334 6.67 10.47 20.21
C LYS A 334 7.96 10.65 19.44
N ASP A 335 7.91 11.50 18.43
CA ASP A 335 9.10 11.92 17.73
C ASP A 335 9.95 12.88 18.58
N ASP A 336 11.17 12.48 18.87
CA ASP A 336 12.19 13.25 19.57
C ASP A 336 13.02 14.10 18.60
N LEU A 337 13.50 15.25 19.06
CA LEU A 337 14.44 16.06 18.26
C LEU A 337 15.86 15.51 18.36
N LEU A 338 16.51 15.31 17.22
CA LEU A 338 17.90 14.87 17.16
C LEU A 338 18.76 15.89 16.40
N GLY A 339 20.01 16.09 16.82
CA GLY A 339 20.97 16.87 16.04
C GLY A 339 22.43 16.66 16.41
N ARG A 340 23.32 16.90 15.45
CA ARG A 340 24.75 16.75 15.59
C ARG A 340 25.46 18.08 15.64
N VAL A 341 26.41 18.21 16.57
CA VAL A 341 27.32 19.35 16.66
C VAL A 341 28.53 19.10 15.75
N VAL A 342 28.71 19.90 14.70
CA VAL A 342 29.76 19.72 13.68
C VAL A 342 31.16 19.66 14.32
N GLN A 343 31.47 20.60 15.21
CA GLN A 343 32.84 20.78 15.73
C GLN A 343 33.28 19.67 16.69
N SER A 344 32.34 19.07 17.41
CA SER A 344 32.63 18.05 18.42
C SER A 344 32.23 16.64 17.97
N GLY A 345 31.28 16.53 17.03
CA GLY A 345 30.62 15.30 16.62
C GLY A 345 29.63 14.77 17.64
N GLN A 346 29.31 15.53 18.70
CA GLN A 346 28.31 15.14 19.69
C GLN A 346 26.92 15.15 19.09
N TRP A 347 26.16 14.10 19.36
CA TRP A 347 24.74 14.02 19.06
C TRP A 347 23.93 14.32 20.30
N TRP A 348 22.97 15.22 20.17
CA TRP A 348 22.04 15.61 21.21
C TRP A 348 20.64 15.21 20.79
N ALA A 349 19.91 14.61 21.73
CA ALA A 349 18.47 14.44 21.63
C ALA A 349 17.77 15.48 22.51
N GLY A 350 16.61 15.94 22.09
CA GLY A 350 15.64 16.68 22.89
C GLY A 350 14.41 15.80 23.02
N LEU A 351 14.35 14.99 24.09
CA LEU A 351 13.26 14.05 24.27
C LEU A 351 11.94 14.80 24.47
N ALA A 352 10.91 14.41 23.72
CA ALA A 352 9.64 15.10 23.69
C ALA A 352 8.83 14.82 24.97
N GLY A 353 8.48 15.89 25.68
CA GLY A 353 7.60 15.83 26.85
C GLY A 353 6.13 16.06 26.47
N ASN A 354 5.35 16.56 27.43
CA ASN A 354 3.98 17.02 27.15
C ASN A 354 3.94 18.48 26.67
N ASP A 355 4.96 19.28 27.02
CA ASP A 355 4.99 20.72 26.77
C ASP A 355 6.42 21.27 26.58
N GLY A 356 7.38 20.41 26.25
CA GLY A 356 8.77 20.85 26.04
C GLY A 356 9.77 19.71 25.82
N LEU A 357 11.02 20.09 25.58
CA LEU A 357 12.11 19.18 25.22
C LEU A 357 13.07 18.94 26.40
N GLN A 358 13.41 17.68 26.65
CA GLN A 358 14.47 17.31 27.58
C GLN A 358 15.79 17.04 26.85
N ASN A 359 16.68 18.03 26.88
CA ASN A 359 17.94 17.95 26.14
C ASN A 359 18.96 17.03 26.82
N MET A 360 19.42 16.02 26.11
CA MET A 360 20.36 15.01 26.58
C MET A 360 21.44 14.74 25.54
N LEU A 361 22.68 14.53 26.00
CA LEU A 361 23.76 14.05 25.14
C LEU A 361 23.56 12.55 24.89
N TRP A 362 23.41 12.17 23.64
CA TRP A 362 23.07 10.80 23.23
C TRP A 362 24.26 9.99 22.74
N GLY A 363 25.25 10.68 22.20
CA GLY A 363 26.50 10.04 21.85
C GLY A 363 27.41 10.92 21.01
N ARG A 364 28.30 10.29 20.25
CA ARG A 364 29.29 11.00 19.45
C ARG A 364 29.70 10.19 18.22
N TRP A 365 29.74 10.86 17.08
CA TRP A 365 30.40 10.36 15.87
C TRP A 365 31.75 11.02 15.67
N SER A 366 32.67 10.30 15.03
CA SER A 366 34.00 10.83 14.72
C SER A 366 33.90 12.07 13.84
N THR A 367 34.72 13.08 14.14
CA THR A 367 34.92 14.28 13.29
C THR A 367 36.09 14.12 12.33
N ALA A 368 36.74 12.95 12.32
CA ALA A 368 37.90 12.67 11.47
C ALA A 368 37.52 12.09 10.09
N VAL A 369 36.23 11.98 9.82
CA VAL A 369 35.65 11.43 8.58
C VAL A 369 34.52 12.34 8.11
N ASP A 370 34.18 12.25 6.82
CA ASP A 370 33.10 13.02 6.23
C ASP A 370 31.87 12.12 6.18
N TRP A 371 30.84 12.48 6.94
CA TRP A 371 29.56 11.76 6.98
C TRP A 371 28.65 12.27 5.86
N VAL A 372 28.10 11.34 5.09
CA VAL A 372 27.14 11.59 4.02
C VAL A 372 25.98 10.61 4.16
N ASP A 373 24.86 10.90 3.50
CA ASP A 373 23.66 10.04 3.50
C ASP A 373 23.19 9.71 4.93
N VAL A 374 23.10 10.73 5.80
CA VAL A 374 22.70 10.56 7.20
C VAL A 374 21.17 10.58 7.32
N LEU A 375 20.61 9.45 7.71
CA LEU A 375 19.18 9.15 7.74
C LEU A 375 18.82 8.62 9.12
N VAL A 376 17.55 8.79 9.51
CA VAL A 376 17.02 8.28 10.78
C VAL A 376 15.77 7.45 10.52
N GLY A 377 15.67 6.33 11.23
CA GLY A 377 14.57 5.36 11.18
C GLY A 377 14.99 4.04 11.82
N ASP A 378 14.04 3.22 12.27
CA ASP A 378 14.30 1.86 12.77
C ASP A 378 14.90 0.93 11.70
N VAL A 379 16.22 1.00 11.53
CA VAL A 379 16.93 0.17 10.57
C VAL A 379 17.22 -1.23 11.10
N ASN A 380 16.98 -1.55 12.37
CA ASN A 380 17.35 -2.85 12.94
C ASN A 380 16.15 -3.72 13.36
N GLY A 381 14.94 -3.16 13.30
CA GLY A 381 13.67 -3.79 13.62
C GLY A 381 13.41 -3.97 15.11
N ASP A 382 14.01 -3.14 15.98
CA ASP A 382 13.85 -3.22 17.44
C ASP A 382 12.74 -2.29 18.00
N GLY A 383 12.12 -1.50 17.13
CA GLY A 383 11.06 -0.56 17.43
C GLY A 383 11.54 0.82 17.89
N LEU A 384 12.85 1.09 17.85
CA LEU A 384 13.43 2.41 18.09
C LEU A 384 14.07 2.95 16.82
N ASP A 385 13.90 4.26 16.58
CA ASP A 385 14.56 4.88 15.45
C ASP A 385 16.06 5.04 15.66
N ASP A 386 16.83 4.60 14.67
CA ASP A 386 18.28 4.56 14.66
C ASP A 386 18.87 5.66 13.77
N VAL A 387 20.11 6.10 14.02
CA VAL A 387 20.80 7.07 13.15
C VAL A 387 21.80 6.34 12.27
N THR A 388 21.56 6.28 10.96
CA THR A 388 22.46 5.60 10.01
C THR A 388 23.14 6.61 9.08
N GLY A 389 24.43 6.41 8.79
CA GLY A 389 25.19 7.29 7.92
C GLY A 389 26.38 6.60 7.25
N ARG A 390 26.79 7.12 6.09
CA ARG A 390 27.90 6.58 5.31
C ARG A 390 29.13 7.45 5.43
N VAL A 391 30.28 6.82 5.59
CA VAL A 391 31.58 7.52 5.54
C VAL A 391 31.96 7.74 4.08
N GLN A 392 32.03 8.98 3.61
CA GLN A 392 32.30 9.29 2.20
C GLN A 392 33.63 8.71 1.71
N GLN A 393 34.68 8.75 2.55
CA GLN A 393 36.02 8.33 2.12
C GLN A 393 36.20 6.83 2.03
N SER A 394 35.47 6.03 2.82
CA SER A 394 35.59 4.56 2.81
C SER A 394 34.40 3.88 2.14
N GLY A 395 33.21 4.49 2.17
CA GLY A 395 31.96 3.86 1.74
C GLY A 395 31.29 3.03 2.84
N ASP A 396 31.86 3.00 4.05
CA ASP A 396 31.32 2.20 5.14
C ASP A 396 30.06 2.83 5.73
N TRP A 397 29.03 2.02 5.89
CA TRP A 397 27.81 2.37 6.60
C TRP A 397 27.95 2.09 8.09
N TRP A 398 27.61 3.08 8.90
CA TRP A 398 27.55 2.98 10.36
C TRP A 398 26.18 3.38 10.84
N THR A 399 25.73 2.72 11.90
CA THR A 399 24.49 3.03 12.60
C THR A 399 24.80 3.34 14.06
N ALA A 400 24.32 4.46 14.55
CA ALA A 400 24.16 4.74 15.97
C ALA A 400 22.85 4.11 16.40
N VAL A 401 22.95 2.89 16.94
CA VAL A 401 21.80 2.10 17.40
C VAL A 401 21.25 2.69 18.68
N SER A 402 20.01 3.11 18.66
CA SER A 402 19.32 3.80 19.74
C SER A 402 19.03 2.90 20.93
N SER A 403 18.78 3.54 22.06
CA SER A 403 18.37 2.93 23.32
C SER A 403 17.67 4.01 24.14
N LEU A 404 17.06 3.63 25.26
CA LEU A 404 16.31 4.56 26.12
C LEU A 404 17.08 5.80 26.61
N VAL A 405 18.42 5.82 26.53
CA VAL A 405 19.24 6.92 27.09
C VAL A 405 20.42 7.36 26.20
N GLY A 406 20.50 6.90 24.95
CA GLY A 406 21.60 7.20 24.03
C GLY A 406 21.81 6.10 23.00
N PHE A 407 22.94 6.11 22.27
CA PHE A 407 23.20 5.11 21.24
C PHE A 407 24.56 4.40 21.32
N THR A 408 24.68 3.28 20.61
CA THR A 408 25.93 2.56 20.35
C THR A 408 26.26 2.59 18.86
N ASN A 409 27.50 2.96 18.50
CA ASN A 409 27.92 3.02 17.10
C ASN A 409 28.40 1.66 16.60
N GLU A 410 27.81 1.18 15.51
CA GLU A 410 28.12 -0.10 14.90
C GLU A 410 28.32 0.04 13.39
N LYS A 411 29.31 -0.66 12.83
CA LYS A 411 29.48 -0.72 11.38
C LYS A 411 28.55 -1.80 10.84
N ARG A 412 27.64 -1.41 9.95
CA ARG A 412 26.56 -2.29 9.46
C ARG A 412 26.68 -2.64 7.98
N GLY A 413 27.47 -1.91 7.19
CA GLY A 413 27.56 -2.22 5.77
C GLY A 413 28.65 -1.47 5.02
N HIS A 414 28.61 -1.59 3.69
CA HIS A 414 29.55 -0.91 2.81
C HIS A 414 28.97 -0.72 1.41
N TRP A 415 28.92 0.51 0.93
CA TRP A 415 28.69 0.86 -0.47
C TRP A 415 29.95 1.49 -1.05
N SER A 416 30.35 1.06 -2.24
CA SER A 416 31.60 1.52 -2.86
C SER A 416 31.70 3.05 -2.90
N ASN A 417 32.80 3.60 -2.36
CA ASN A 417 33.15 5.03 -2.45
C ASN A 417 33.61 5.46 -3.84
N ARG A 418 33.71 4.53 -4.80
CA ARG A 418 34.02 4.80 -6.21
C ARG A 418 32.77 5.08 -7.05
N VAL A 419 31.60 4.94 -6.45
CA VAL A 419 30.30 5.20 -7.05
C VAL A 419 29.77 6.49 -6.42
N VAL A 420 29.21 7.36 -7.25
CA VAL A 420 28.43 8.49 -6.77
C VAL A 420 27.01 8.00 -6.56
N TRP A 421 26.58 8.00 -5.29
CA TRP A 421 25.25 7.61 -4.87
C TRP A 421 24.36 8.85 -4.82
N GLN A 422 23.12 8.70 -5.27
CA GLN A 422 22.10 9.74 -5.24
C GLN A 422 20.79 9.15 -4.73
N ASP A 423 19.90 10.04 -4.27
CA ASP A 423 18.55 9.68 -3.82
C ASP A 423 18.53 8.57 -2.77
N VAL A 424 19.51 8.61 -1.84
CA VAL A 424 19.59 7.64 -0.76
C VAL A 424 18.47 7.88 0.26
N ARG A 425 17.72 6.84 0.60
CA ARG A 425 16.55 6.84 1.49
C ARG A 425 16.55 5.62 2.40
N LEU A 426 15.75 5.71 3.46
CA LEU A 426 15.31 4.57 4.23
C LEU A 426 13.91 4.17 3.75
N ALA A 427 13.69 2.87 3.54
CA ALA A 427 12.41 2.31 3.15
C ALA A 427 12.34 0.83 3.56
N ASP A 428 11.25 0.36 4.17
CA ASP A 428 11.03 -1.08 4.42
C ASP A 428 10.52 -1.74 3.14
N VAL A 429 11.43 -2.08 2.22
CA VAL A 429 11.06 -2.53 0.87
C VAL A 429 10.82 -4.04 0.79
N ASP A 430 11.06 -4.76 1.90
CA ASP A 430 10.79 -6.19 1.99
C ASP A 430 9.76 -6.59 3.07
N GLY A 431 9.17 -5.59 3.75
CA GLY A 431 8.05 -5.73 4.67
C GLY A 431 8.44 -6.44 5.97
N ASN A 432 9.73 -6.39 6.34
CA ASN A 432 10.25 -7.11 7.50
C ASN A 432 10.16 -6.29 8.80
N GLY A 433 9.76 -5.02 8.72
CA GLY A 433 9.63 -4.08 9.82
C GLY A 433 10.89 -3.28 10.13
N ALA A 434 12.02 -3.55 9.47
CA ALA A 434 13.25 -2.77 9.57
C ALA A 434 13.49 -2.00 8.28
N PHE A 435 13.83 -0.71 8.39
CA PHE A 435 14.12 0.10 7.21
C PHE A 435 15.41 -0.32 6.50
N ASP A 436 15.30 -0.50 5.19
CA ASP A 436 16.41 -0.78 4.28
C ASP A 436 17.04 0.49 3.74
N LEU A 437 18.29 0.39 3.30
CA LEU A 437 18.94 1.46 2.55
C LEU A 437 18.59 1.36 1.07
N VAL A 438 17.94 2.36 0.50
CA VAL A 438 17.64 2.41 -0.93
C VAL A 438 18.39 3.57 -1.57
N GLY A 439 19.02 3.36 -2.71
CA GLY A 439 19.72 4.44 -3.41
C GLY A 439 20.08 4.09 -4.85
N ARG A 440 20.35 5.10 -5.66
CA ARG A 440 20.71 4.89 -7.06
C ARG A 440 22.11 5.39 -7.41
N THR A 441 22.71 4.76 -8.41
CA THR A 441 23.98 5.23 -8.97
C THR A 441 23.74 6.41 -9.89
N GLU A 442 24.56 7.45 -9.78
CA GLU A 442 24.54 8.58 -10.75
C GLU A 442 24.83 8.06 -12.16
N GLN A 443 25.88 7.25 -12.29
CA GLN A 443 26.23 6.63 -13.57
C GLN A 443 25.48 5.30 -13.74
N GLY A 444 24.65 5.20 -14.78
CA GLY A 444 23.93 3.97 -15.14
C GLY A 444 22.58 3.80 -14.44
N HIS A 445 22.24 4.69 -13.51
CA HIS A 445 20.93 4.83 -12.87
C HIS A 445 20.43 3.53 -12.25
N GLU A 446 21.34 2.74 -11.70
CA GLU A 446 21.02 1.45 -11.11
C GLU A 446 20.48 1.65 -9.70
N TRP A 447 19.33 1.07 -9.40
CA TRP A 447 18.78 1.03 -8.05
C TRP A 447 19.43 -0.10 -7.26
N TRP A 448 19.90 0.24 -6.07
CA TRP A 448 20.48 -0.69 -5.11
C TRP A 448 19.75 -0.57 -3.78
N VAL A 449 19.59 -1.73 -3.15
CA VAL A 449 19.00 -1.89 -1.83
C VAL A 449 20.04 -2.55 -0.93
N GLY A 450 20.30 -1.98 0.24
CA GLY A 450 20.99 -2.63 1.34
C GLY A 450 19.95 -3.17 2.30
N LEU A 451 19.49 -4.40 2.03
CA LEU A 451 18.47 -5.07 2.85
C LEU A 451 18.97 -5.21 4.27
N SER A 452 18.19 -4.73 5.22
CA SER A 452 18.55 -4.67 6.61
C SER A 452 18.14 -5.93 7.35
N ASP A 453 18.99 -6.34 8.29
CA ASP A 453 18.64 -7.27 9.34
C ASP A 453 19.15 -6.72 10.68
N SER A 454 18.91 -7.46 11.77
CA SER A 454 19.37 -7.08 13.12
C SER A 454 20.88 -6.85 13.27
N LEU A 455 21.71 -7.18 12.27
CA LEU A 455 23.18 -7.16 12.34
C LEU A 455 23.85 -6.32 11.25
N GLN A 456 23.31 -6.24 10.04
CA GLN A 456 23.99 -5.63 8.88
C GLN A 456 23.06 -5.33 7.70
N PHE A 457 23.60 -4.60 6.72
CA PHE A 457 23.00 -4.38 5.40
C PHE A 457 23.57 -5.36 4.36
N THR A 458 22.68 -6.04 3.63
CA THR A 458 23.01 -6.93 2.52
C THR A 458 22.68 -6.26 1.18
N ASN A 459 23.72 -5.87 0.44
CA ASN A 459 23.54 -5.14 -0.82
C ASN A 459 23.02 -6.02 -1.96
N GLN A 460 22.00 -5.54 -2.65
CA GLN A 460 21.41 -6.13 -3.84
C GLN A 460 21.07 -5.04 -4.86
N LYS A 461 21.09 -5.39 -6.14
CA LYS A 461 20.64 -4.50 -7.21
C LYS A 461 19.19 -4.83 -7.54
N TRP A 462 18.32 -3.84 -7.46
CA TRP A 462 16.87 -3.99 -7.62
C TRP A 462 16.31 -3.36 -8.90
N GLY A 463 17.16 -2.77 -9.73
CA GLY A 463 16.69 -2.32 -11.05
C GLY A 463 17.54 -1.22 -11.63
N ARG A 464 16.91 -0.45 -12.53
CA ARG A 464 17.49 0.74 -13.13
C ARG A 464 16.40 1.68 -13.65
N TRP A 465 16.69 2.98 -13.65
CA TRP A 465 15.99 3.94 -14.48
C TRP A 465 16.63 4.09 -15.85
N ASP A 466 15.88 4.72 -16.76
CA ASP A 466 16.27 4.87 -18.15
C ASP A 466 17.06 6.16 -18.43
N ASP A 467 16.98 7.18 -17.56
CA ASP A 467 17.71 8.46 -17.68
C ASP A 467 17.88 9.22 -16.35
N ASP A 468 18.37 10.47 -16.43
CA ASP A 468 18.76 11.36 -15.32
C ASP A 468 17.70 12.39 -14.89
N ASP A 469 16.55 12.44 -15.56
CA ASP A 469 15.61 13.57 -15.40
C ASP A 469 14.59 13.38 -14.27
N TRP A 470 15.01 12.74 -13.19
CA TRP A 470 14.11 12.37 -12.09
C TRP A 470 14.19 13.34 -10.93
N GLY A 471 13.02 13.73 -10.42
CA GLY A 471 12.88 14.32 -9.11
C GLY A 471 13.34 13.37 -8.01
N ALA A 472 13.66 13.92 -6.85
CA ALA A 472 13.96 13.14 -5.67
C ALA A 472 12.73 12.28 -5.30
N PRO A 473 12.89 10.97 -5.03
CA PRO A 473 11.76 10.11 -4.70
C PRO A 473 11.23 10.38 -3.29
N VAL A 474 9.94 10.11 -3.13
CA VAL A 474 9.22 9.99 -1.86
C VAL A 474 9.05 8.50 -1.55
N VAL A 475 9.24 8.12 -0.29
CA VAL A 475 9.05 6.76 0.20
C VAL A 475 7.67 6.66 0.83
N ILE A 476 6.86 5.70 0.40
CA ILE A 476 5.54 5.41 0.96
C ILE A 476 5.07 4.03 0.46
N ASP A 477 4.30 3.30 1.25
CA ASP A 477 3.61 2.08 0.77
C ASP A 477 2.46 2.52 -0.14
N PHE A 478 2.74 2.64 -1.44
CA PHE A 478 1.87 3.34 -2.37
C PHE A 478 0.67 2.48 -2.79
N ASP A 479 0.86 1.17 -2.90
CA ASP A 479 -0.17 0.20 -3.26
C ASP A 479 -0.76 -0.59 -2.08
N GLN A 480 -0.33 -0.28 -0.86
CA GLN A 480 -0.82 -0.83 0.42
C GLN A 480 -0.57 -2.33 0.54
N ASP A 481 0.55 -2.81 -0.03
CA ASP A 481 0.96 -4.21 0.06
C ASP A 481 1.77 -4.52 1.33
N GLY A 482 2.09 -3.49 2.12
CA GLY A 482 2.89 -3.56 3.35
C GLY A 482 4.39 -3.33 3.14
N ASN A 483 4.85 -3.20 1.90
CA ASN A 483 6.21 -2.81 1.53
C ASN A 483 6.22 -1.35 1.12
N GLN A 484 7.27 -0.62 1.48
CA GLN A 484 7.40 0.77 1.04
C GLN A 484 7.95 0.87 -0.38
N ASP A 485 7.34 1.74 -1.17
CA ASP A 485 7.66 2.02 -2.56
C ASP A 485 8.41 3.34 -2.72
N LEU A 486 8.87 3.61 -3.95
CA LEU A 486 9.43 4.91 -4.32
C LEU A 486 8.55 5.60 -5.37
N VAL A 487 8.00 6.76 -5.02
CA VAL A 487 7.27 7.62 -5.94
C VAL A 487 8.19 8.72 -6.44
N ALA A 488 8.35 8.84 -7.76
CA ALA A 488 9.17 9.87 -8.37
C ALA A 488 8.48 10.48 -9.61
N VAL A 489 8.77 11.75 -9.88
CA VAL A 489 8.24 12.45 -11.05
C VAL A 489 9.38 12.93 -11.92
N LYS A 490 9.23 12.76 -13.24
CA LYS A 490 10.18 13.23 -14.23
C LYS A 490 10.04 14.74 -14.45
N ARG A 491 11.13 15.51 -14.35
CA ARG A 491 11.06 16.98 -14.28
C ARG A 491 10.64 17.62 -15.60
N ASP A 492 11.14 17.14 -16.75
CA ASP A 492 10.86 17.71 -18.07
C ASP A 492 9.61 17.09 -18.73
N ALA A 493 9.25 15.85 -18.35
CA ALA A 493 8.12 15.13 -18.94
C ALA A 493 6.82 15.23 -18.11
N LYS A 494 6.92 15.56 -16.82
CA LYS A 494 5.82 15.50 -15.84
C LYS A 494 5.04 14.18 -15.87
N GLU A 495 5.78 13.11 -16.07
CA GLU A 495 5.31 11.74 -15.95
C GLU A 495 5.61 11.29 -14.52
N ALA A 496 4.58 10.90 -13.78
CA ALA A 496 4.75 10.31 -12.47
C ALA A 496 4.96 8.81 -12.63
N TYR A 497 5.95 8.28 -11.92
CA TYR A 497 6.23 6.86 -11.87
C TYR A 497 6.32 6.42 -10.42
N VAL A 498 5.85 5.21 -10.19
CA VAL A 498 6.00 4.52 -8.92
C VAL A 498 6.88 3.32 -9.17
N LEU A 499 7.86 3.14 -8.31
CA LEU A 499 8.68 1.95 -8.24
C LEU A 499 8.14 1.10 -7.11
N LEU A 500 7.25 0.17 -7.47
CA LEU A 500 6.65 -0.78 -6.54
C LEU A 500 7.71 -1.79 -6.09
N ALA A 501 7.89 -1.94 -4.79
CA ALA A 501 8.83 -2.89 -4.23
C ALA A 501 8.32 -4.32 -4.45
N ASN A 502 9.14 -5.18 -5.07
CA ASN A 502 8.85 -6.60 -5.22
C ASN A 502 10.00 -7.42 -4.63
N PRO A 503 9.98 -7.66 -3.30
CA PRO A 503 11.05 -8.38 -2.61
C PRO A 503 11.19 -9.83 -3.08
N ALA A 504 10.10 -10.47 -3.51
CA ALA A 504 10.10 -11.85 -4.01
C ALA A 504 10.98 -12.03 -5.27
N GLU A 505 11.06 -11.00 -6.10
CA GLU A 505 11.93 -10.97 -7.28
C GLU A 505 13.18 -10.09 -7.10
N SER A 506 13.31 -9.42 -5.95
CA SER A 506 14.37 -8.46 -5.65
C SER A 506 14.47 -7.36 -6.72
N VAL A 507 13.32 -6.78 -7.06
CA VAL A 507 13.20 -5.79 -8.14
C VAL A 507 12.22 -4.68 -7.74
N PHE A 508 12.46 -3.47 -8.22
CA PHE A 508 11.44 -2.42 -8.28
C PHE A 508 10.66 -2.55 -9.60
N GLN A 509 9.37 -2.84 -9.51
CA GLN A 509 8.48 -2.85 -10.66
C GLN A 509 8.02 -1.43 -10.96
N THR A 510 8.31 -0.96 -12.18
CA THR A 510 7.91 0.39 -12.60
C THR A 510 6.45 0.42 -13.02
N LEU A 511 5.66 1.25 -12.35
CA LEU A 511 4.31 1.65 -12.72
C LEU A 511 4.33 3.08 -13.26
N GLU A 512 3.88 3.26 -14.50
CA GLU A 512 3.73 4.58 -15.14
C GLU A 512 2.31 5.11 -14.94
N LEU A 513 2.16 6.25 -14.27
CA LEU A 513 0.86 6.88 -14.02
C LEU A 513 0.43 7.85 -15.13
N GLY A 514 1.31 8.07 -16.12
CA GLY A 514 1.05 8.91 -17.29
C GLY A 514 1.35 10.40 -17.10
N ARG A 515 1.02 11.20 -18.11
CA ARG A 515 1.21 12.67 -18.15
C ARG A 515 -0.05 13.38 -17.72
N TRP A 516 0.07 14.33 -16.79
CA TRP A 516 -1.11 14.93 -16.20
C TRP A 516 -1.10 16.45 -16.00
N ALA A 517 0.03 17.15 -16.19
CA ALA A 517 0.10 18.60 -15.97
C ALA A 517 0.56 19.41 -17.19
N THR A 518 -0.09 20.57 -17.41
CA THR A 518 0.21 21.53 -18.50
C THR A 518 0.95 22.76 -17.97
N GLY A 519 2.27 22.69 -17.80
CA GLY A 519 3.09 23.84 -17.36
C GLY A 519 4.55 23.44 -17.14
N SER A 520 5.52 24.35 -17.20
CA SER A 520 6.97 24.02 -17.13
C SER A 520 7.63 24.52 -15.84
N SER A 521 7.97 23.58 -14.93
CA SER A 521 8.99 23.64 -13.84
C SER A 521 8.47 22.99 -12.55
N LEU A 522 8.56 21.65 -12.43
CA LEU A 522 8.35 20.97 -11.15
C LEU A 522 9.51 21.24 -10.19
N THR A 523 9.20 21.55 -8.93
CA THR A 523 10.24 21.79 -7.90
C THR A 523 10.13 20.91 -6.66
N SER A 524 8.93 20.42 -6.35
CA SER A 524 8.69 19.54 -5.21
C SER A 524 7.50 18.60 -5.51
N ILE A 525 7.53 17.44 -4.86
CA ILE A 525 6.52 16.39 -4.87
C ILE A 525 6.23 16.03 -3.40
N ALA A 526 4.98 15.72 -3.10
CA ALA A 526 4.56 15.08 -1.87
C ALA A 526 3.47 14.05 -2.19
N VAL A 527 3.29 13.06 -1.31
CA VAL A 527 2.36 11.94 -1.52
C VAL A 527 1.60 11.69 -0.21
N GLY A 528 0.31 11.45 -0.31
CA GLY A 528 -0.59 11.16 0.83
C GLY A 528 -2.06 11.27 0.42
N ASP A 529 -2.97 10.96 1.32
CA ASP A 529 -4.42 10.87 1.03
C ASP A 529 -5.11 12.22 1.17
N VAL A 530 -5.09 13.03 0.12
CA VAL A 530 -5.60 14.41 0.20
C VAL A 530 -7.10 14.51 0.00
N ASN A 531 -7.75 13.43 -0.47
CA ASN A 531 -9.18 13.37 -0.71
C ASN A 531 -9.94 12.55 0.36
N GLY A 532 -9.21 11.79 1.18
CA GLY A 532 -9.68 10.95 2.28
C GLY A 532 -10.25 9.59 1.85
N ASP A 533 -9.96 9.14 0.64
CA ASP A 533 -10.45 7.86 0.10
C ASP A 533 -9.57 6.66 0.49
N GLN A 534 -8.63 6.89 1.41
CA GLN A 534 -7.61 5.96 1.88
C GLN A 534 -6.65 5.53 0.79
N LYS A 535 -6.40 6.35 -0.23
CA LYS A 535 -5.38 6.09 -1.26
C LYS A 535 -4.38 7.21 -1.33
N HIS A 536 -3.17 6.87 -1.76
CA HIS A 536 -2.10 7.84 -1.87
C HIS A 536 -2.19 8.64 -3.16
N ASP A 537 -2.46 9.93 -3.02
CA ASP A 537 -2.48 10.91 -4.09
C ASP A 537 -1.10 11.56 -4.27
N ILE A 538 -0.82 12.08 -5.46
CA ILE A 538 0.46 12.78 -5.75
C ILE A 538 0.23 14.27 -5.89
N VAL A 539 0.92 15.06 -5.08
CA VAL A 539 0.83 16.51 -5.06
C VAL A 539 2.12 17.13 -5.61
N THR A 540 2.00 18.05 -6.55
CA THR A 540 3.14 18.75 -7.16
C THR A 540 2.90 20.25 -7.34
N THR A 541 3.98 21.03 -7.44
CA THR A 541 3.90 22.49 -7.64
C THR A 541 3.91 22.88 -9.12
N ASP A 542 3.04 23.81 -9.53
CA ASP A 542 3.21 24.58 -10.77
C ASP A 542 3.52 26.05 -10.48
N LEU A 543 4.80 26.38 -10.52
CA LEU A 543 5.34 27.71 -10.26
C LEU A 543 4.93 28.77 -11.29
N LEU A 544 4.66 28.38 -12.55
CA LEU A 544 4.32 29.36 -13.58
C LEU A 544 2.90 29.88 -13.41
N ASN A 545 2.01 28.99 -12.98
CA ASN A 545 0.59 29.29 -12.79
C ASN A 545 0.25 29.65 -11.34
N GLY A 546 1.16 29.42 -10.39
CA GLY A 546 0.90 29.65 -8.97
C GLY A 546 -0.12 28.68 -8.39
N THR A 547 -0.12 27.44 -8.88
CA THR A 547 -1.09 26.39 -8.52
C THR A 547 -0.37 25.19 -7.93
N ILE A 548 -1.13 24.33 -7.27
CA ILE A 548 -0.74 22.97 -6.96
C ILE A 548 -1.50 22.04 -7.88
N ASP A 549 -0.79 21.13 -8.53
CA ASP A 549 -1.40 20.08 -9.32
C ASP A 549 -1.45 18.82 -8.44
N VAL A 550 -2.61 18.17 -8.39
CA VAL A 550 -2.85 16.92 -7.68
C VAL A 550 -3.26 15.84 -8.68
N LEU A 551 -2.62 14.68 -8.59
CA LEU A 551 -3.03 13.47 -9.28
C LEU A 551 -3.75 12.60 -8.25
N LEU A 552 -5.08 12.61 -8.32
CA LEU A 552 -5.92 11.82 -7.44
C LEU A 552 -5.92 10.35 -7.89
N ALA A 553 -5.73 9.45 -6.93
CA ALA A 553 -6.07 8.05 -7.11
C ALA A 553 -7.60 7.92 -7.19
N ASP A 554 -8.14 7.29 -8.22
CA ASP A 554 -9.58 7.02 -8.33
C ASP A 554 -9.79 5.58 -8.81
N GLY A 555 -10.07 4.68 -7.87
CA GLY A 555 -10.11 3.25 -8.19
C GLY A 555 -8.75 2.76 -8.68
N ASN A 556 -8.69 2.33 -9.95
CA ASN A 556 -7.49 1.91 -10.69
C ASN A 556 -7.12 2.91 -11.80
N ALA A 557 -7.72 4.09 -11.78
CA ALA A 557 -7.47 5.18 -12.70
C ALA A 557 -6.88 6.38 -11.94
N TRP A 558 -6.32 7.32 -12.69
CA TRP A 558 -5.73 8.53 -12.12
C TRP A 558 -6.43 9.74 -12.71
N GLN A 559 -6.92 10.62 -11.83
CA GLN A 559 -7.56 11.86 -12.24
C GLN A 559 -6.67 13.05 -11.90
N ALA A 560 -6.26 13.78 -12.94
CA ALA A 560 -5.55 15.03 -12.79
C ALA A 560 -6.50 16.16 -12.38
N VAL A 561 -6.19 16.85 -11.29
CA VAL A 561 -6.90 18.05 -10.82
C VAL A 561 -5.88 19.13 -10.48
N SER A 562 -6.14 20.39 -10.84
CA SER A 562 -5.30 21.52 -10.43
C SER A 562 -6.06 22.39 -9.43
N TRP A 563 -5.43 22.68 -8.30
CA TRP A 563 -5.96 23.52 -7.24
C TRP A 563 -5.35 24.92 -7.32
N PRO A 564 -6.17 25.97 -7.52
CA PRO A 564 -5.68 27.33 -7.42
C PRO A 564 -5.43 27.66 -5.96
N VAL A 565 -4.16 27.85 -5.61
CA VAL A 565 -3.77 28.30 -4.28
C VAL A 565 -3.42 29.78 -4.37
N SER A 566 -4.15 30.63 -3.65
CA SER A 566 -3.88 32.08 -3.61
C SER A 566 -2.69 32.38 -2.70
N ILE A 567 -1.50 31.93 -3.11
CA ILE A 567 -0.24 32.15 -2.40
C ILE A 567 0.77 32.80 -3.34
N SER A 568 1.43 33.85 -2.84
CA SER A 568 2.52 34.49 -3.57
C SER A 568 3.79 33.68 -3.35
N LEU A 569 3.95 32.61 -4.12
CA LEU A 569 5.13 31.73 -4.04
C LEU A 569 6.41 32.50 -4.38
N VAL A 570 7.36 32.57 -3.44
CA VAL A 570 8.67 33.20 -3.67
C VAL A 570 9.83 32.26 -3.30
N GLY A 571 10.64 31.90 -4.29
CA GLY A 571 11.88 31.13 -4.09
C GLY A 571 11.68 29.62 -4.21
N THR A 572 12.40 28.86 -3.40
CA THR A 572 12.33 27.39 -3.37
C THR A 572 11.10 26.94 -2.61
N ILE A 573 10.32 26.00 -3.18
CA ILE A 573 9.13 25.44 -2.53
C ILE A 573 9.42 24.03 -2.05
N GLN A 574 8.87 23.69 -0.87
CA GLN A 574 8.76 22.33 -0.39
C GLN A 574 7.30 22.00 -0.08
N LEU A 575 6.85 20.83 -0.54
CA LEU A 575 5.54 20.27 -0.25
C LEU A 575 5.67 19.14 0.77
N TYR A 576 4.66 19.04 1.64
CA TYR A 576 4.45 17.91 2.55
C TYR A 576 2.96 17.58 2.57
N VAL A 577 2.62 16.31 2.71
CA VAL A 577 1.25 15.81 2.87
C VAL A 577 1.22 14.95 4.12
N GLY A 578 0.15 15.04 4.91
CA GLY A 578 -0.11 14.19 6.07
C GLY A 578 -1.25 14.73 6.93
N ASP A 579 -1.61 14.00 7.98
CA ASP A 579 -2.60 14.41 8.98
C ASP A 579 -1.95 15.34 10.02
N PHE A 580 -2.34 16.63 10.02
CA PHE A 580 -1.88 17.64 10.97
C PHE A 580 -3.02 18.16 11.91
N LEU A 581 -4.23 17.60 11.88
CA LEU A 581 -5.45 18.18 12.50
C LEU A 581 -6.21 17.28 13.46
#